data_AF-A0A7S4I3Q7-F1
#
_entry.id   AF-A0A7S4I3Q7-F1
#
_cell.length_a   1.000
_cell.length_b   1.000
_cell.length_c   1.000
_cell.angle_alpha   90.00
_cell.angle_beta   90.00
_cell.angle_gamma   90.00
#
_symmetry.space_group_name_H-M   'P 1'
#
loop_
_entity.id
_entity.type
_entity.pdbx_description
1 polymer ?
#
loop_
_entity_poly.entity_id
_entity_poly.type
_entity_poly.pdbx_seq_one_letter_code
_entity_poly.pdbx_strand_id
1 'polypeptide(L)'
;YTAAERERMVDRLFAVLIACAVSCAHALRVCGLEVPSAKLSPASRALDDVNWPDAFPYTKADLTPMMDGNDGLFYVIPKFVQHAGGECRASLTEFYKTILPSENGDVLDLCSSWTSHYPEGWSGRRVVALGLNPLELAANPSKTEWTRQ
;
A
#
# COMPACT_ATOMS: atom_id res chain seq x y z
N TYR A 1 32.81 -18.14 -35.98
CA TYR A 1 32.57 -17.12 -34.94
C TYR A 1 33.60 -16.02 -35.11
N THR A 2 33.19 -14.89 -35.65
CA THR A 2 34.04 -13.74 -35.98
C THR A 2 34.27 -12.86 -34.74
N ALA A 3 35.34 -12.06 -34.73
CA ALA A 3 35.64 -11.15 -33.62
C ALA A 3 34.48 -10.17 -33.33
N ALA A 4 33.85 -9.66 -34.38
CA ALA A 4 32.72 -8.72 -34.28
C ALA A 4 31.41 -9.34 -33.74
N GLU A 5 31.25 -10.68 -33.83
CA GLU A 5 30.13 -11.39 -33.20
C GLU A 5 30.38 -11.60 -31.71
N ARG A 6 31.64 -11.80 -31.33
CA ARG A 6 32.07 -11.96 -29.93
C ARG A 6 31.92 -10.64 -29.16
N GLU A 7 32.29 -9.53 -29.76
CA GLU A 7 32.17 -8.18 -29.18
C GLU A 7 30.70 -7.80 -28.97
N ARG A 8 29.83 -8.01 -29.97
CA ARG A 8 28.37 -7.82 -29.84
C ARG A 8 27.72 -8.73 -28.79
N MET A 9 28.23 -9.94 -28.62
CA MET A 9 27.75 -10.85 -27.58
C MET A 9 28.17 -10.38 -26.19
N VAL A 10 29.40 -9.88 -26.04
CA VAL A 10 29.91 -9.29 -24.79
C VAL A 10 29.13 -8.02 -24.45
N ASP A 11 28.85 -7.15 -25.42
CA ASP A 11 28.05 -5.94 -25.19
C ASP A 11 26.61 -6.26 -24.77
N ARG A 12 26.00 -7.29 -25.37
CA ARG A 12 24.66 -7.77 -24.96
C ARG A 12 24.69 -8.40 -23.57
N LEU A 13 25.72 -9.19 -23.26
CA LEU A 13 25.92 -9.74 -21.91
C LEU A 13 26.15 -8.63 -20.88
N PHE A 14 26.91 -7.59 -21.22
CA PHE A 14 27.13 -6.43 -20.37
C PHE A 14 25.86 -5.62 -20.16
N ALA A 15 25.06 -5.39 -21.22
CA ALA A 15 23.78 -4.71 -21.12
C ALA A 15 22.77 -5.50 -20.27
N VAL A 16 22.73 -6.83 -20.41
CA VAL A 16 21.90 -7.71 -19.57
C VAL A 16 22.39 -7.72 -18.12
N LEU A 17 23.70 -7.77 -17.88
CA LEU A 17 24.29 -7.67 -16.55
C LEU A 17 24.03 -6.31 -15.89
N ILE A 18 24.10 -5.21 -16.64
CA ILE A 18 23.75 -3.87 -16.15
C ILE A 18 22.25 -3.79 -15.83
N ALA A 19 21.38 -4.34 -16.68
CA ALA A 19 19.94 -4.40 -16.39
C ALA A 19 19.62 -5.23 -15.13
N CYS A 20 20.32 -6.35 -14.93
CA CYS A 20 20.22 -7.16 -13.70
C CYS A 20 20.86 -6.50 -12.47
N ALA A 21 21.93 -5.71 -12.63
CA ALA A 21 22.58 -5.00 -11.53
C ALA A 21 21.77 -3.76 -11.09
N VAL A 22 21.09 -3.08 -12.02
CA VAL A 22 20.11 -2.02 -11.69
C VAL A 22 18.88 -2.61 -10.98
N SER A 23 18.58 -3.89 -11.19
CA SER A 23 17.56 -4.66 -10.45
C SER A 23 17.99 -5.07 -9.03
N CYS A 24 19.19 -4.71 -8.56
CA CYS A 24 19.67 -5.02 -7.20
C CYS A 24 19.56 -3.84 -6.22
N ALA A 25 18.74 -2.82 -6.51
CA ALA A 25 18.23 -1.97 -5.46
C ALA A 25 17.34 -2.85 -4.56
N HIS A 26 17.83 -3.21 -3.37
CA HIS A 26 17.07 -4.03 -2.42
C HIS A 26 15.70 -3.37 -2.22
N ALA A 27 14.63 -4.08 -2.60
CA ALA A 27 13.27 -3.62 -2.39
C ALA A 27 13.10 -3.23 -0.91
N LEU A 28 12.45 -2.11 -0.64
CA LEU A 28 12.17 -1.72 0.74
C LEU A 28 11.32 -2.84 1.36
N ARG A 29 11.81 -3.43 2.46
CA ARG A 29 11.02 -4.36 3.26
C ARG A 29 10.29 -3.60 4.35
N VAL A 30 8.98 -3.55 4.26
CA VAL A 30 8.10 -2.96 5.28
C VAL A 30 7.35 -4.08 5.97
N CYS A 31 7.58 -4.29 7.27
CA CYS A 31 6.92 -5.35 8.05
C CYS A 31 7.07 -6.76 7.42
N GLY A 32 8.23 -7.05 6.80
CA GLY A 32 8.50 -8.33 6.14
C GLY A 32 7.97 -8.46 4.71
N LEU A 33 7.23 -7.47 4.21
CA LEU A 33 6.75 -7.41 2.82
C LEU A 33 7.77 -6.67 1.95
N GLU A 34 8.19 -7.30 0.85
CA GLU A 34 8.98 -6.60 -0.17
C GLU A 34 8.07 -5.66 -0.95
N VAL A 35 8.48 -4.40 -1.05
CA VAL A 35 7.80 -3.36 -1.81
C VAL A 35 8.73 -2.92 -2.94
N PRO A 36 8.71 -3.60 -4.11
CA PRO A 36 9.70 -3.39 -5.17
C PRO A 36 9.69 -1.97 -5.76
N SER A 37 8.53 -1.31 -5.70
CA SER A 37 8.33 0.06 -6.18
C SER A 37 8.82 1.13 -5.21
N ALA A 38 9.04 0.79 -3.92
CA ALA A 38 9.44 1.75 -2.91
C ALA A 38 10.96 1.92 -2.88
N LYS A 39 11.39 3.18 -3.03
CA LYS A 39 12.80 3.56 -2.93
C LYS A 39 13.14 3.96 -1.51
N LEU A 40 14.32 3.57 -1.06
CA LEU A 40 14.90 4.08 0.18
C LEU A 40 15.09 5.60 0.05
N SER A 41 14.65 6.32 1.08
CA SER A 41 14.77 7.76 1.25
C SER A 41 15.12 8.09 2.72
N PRO A 42 15.58 9.32 3.02
CA PRO A 42 15.76 9.73 4.41
C PRO A 42 14.49 9.53 5.26
N ALA A 43 13.30 9.77 4.69
CA ALA A 43 12.03 9.55 5.37
C ALA A 43 11.77 8.06 5.65
N SER A 44 12.15 7.15 4.74
CA SER A 44 12.01 5.70 4.98
C SER A 44 12.92 5.17 6.10
N ARG A 45 13.95 5.95 6.45
CA ARG A 45 14.92 5.67 7.52
C ARG A 45 14.66 6.49 8.77
N ALA A 46 13.52 7.18 8.85
CA ALA A 46 13.18 8.06 9.98
C ALA A 46 13.16 7.31 11.32
N LEU A 47 13.07 5.96 11.29
CA LEU A 47 13.06 5.10 12.47
C LEU A 47 14.39 4.41 12.76
N ASP A 48 15.43 4.58 11.93
CA ASP A 48 16.71 3.85 12.06
C ASP A 48 17.51 4.27 13.31
N ASP A 49 17.55 5.58 13.60
CA ASP A 49 18.36 6.17 14.68
C ASP A 49 17.49 6.92 15.71
N VAL A 50 16.32 6.36 16.05
CA VAL A 50 15.41 6.99 17.01
C VAL A 50 15.85 6.68 18.44
N ASN A 51 16.13 7.73 19.21
CA ASN A 51 16.30 7.65 20.65
C ASN A 51 14.93 7.52 21.33
N TRP A 52 14.41 6.29 21.40
CA TRP A 52 13.14 5.99 22.05
C TRP A 52 13.23 6.21 23.57
N PRO A 53 12.18 6.75 24.22
CA PRO A 53 12.16 6.86 25.66
C PRO A 53 12.07 5.46 26.31
N ASP A 54 12.77 5.26 27.43
CA ASP A 54 12.79 4.00 28.18
C ASP A 54 11.41 3.61 28.75
N ALA A 55 10.49 4.57 28.84
CA ALA A 55 9.14 4.39 29.33
C ALA A 55 8.13 5.17 28.48
N PHE A 56 6.87 4.77 28.55
CA PHE A 56 5.78 5.46 27.86
C PHE A 56 5.70 6.93 28.28
N PRO A 57 5.93 7.90 27.38
CA PRO A 57 6.18 9.29 27.75
C PRO A 57 4.89 10.09 28.00
N TYR A 58 3.72 9.53 27.70
CA TYR A 58 2.44 10.21 27.81
C TYR A 58 1.73 9.85 29.12
N THR A 59 1.12 10.85 29.74
CA THR A 59 0.26 10.70 30.90
C THR A 59 -1.17 10.34 30.48
N LYS A 60 -2.01 9.96 31.46
CA LYS A 60 -3.44 9.77 31.22
C LYS A 60 -4.11 11.04 30.69
N ALA A 61 -3.66 12.23 31.11
CA ALA A 61 -4.22 13.49 30.65
C ALA A 61 -3.95 13.70 29.15
N ASP A 62 -2.76 13.34 28.67
CA ASP A 62 -2.39 13.44 27.25
C ASP A 62 -3.23 12.51 26.35
N LEU A 63 -3.73 11.41 26.92
CA LEU A 63 -4.61 10.45 26.23
C LEU A 63 -6.10 10.70 26.47
N THR A 64 -6.45 11.72 27.26
CA THR A 64 -7.85 12.08 27.51
C THR A 64 -8.32 13.02 26.39
N PRO A 65 -9.40 12.69 25.66
CA PRO A 65 -9.96 13.57 24.65
C PRO A 65 -10.27 14.96 25.22
N MET A 66 -9.94 16.00 24.46
CA MET A 66 -10.23 17.39 24.85
C MET A 66 -11.73 17.71 24.85
N MET A 67 -12.53 16.92 24.11
CA MET A 67 -13.99 17.01 24.06
C MET A 67 -14.57 15.61 24.22
N ASP A 68 -15.68 15.52 24.94
CA ASP A 68 -16.51 14.34 24.99
C ASP A 68 -17.36 14.23 23.72
N GLY A 69 -17.49 13.02 23.18
CA GLY A 69 -18.21 12.83 21.94
C GLY A 69 -18.26 11.37 21.51
N ASN A 70 -19.22 11.06 20.64
CA ASN A 70 -19.29 9.77 19.96
C ASN A 70 -18.70 9.92 18.56
N ASP A 71 -17.49 9.40 18.35
CA ASP A 71 -16.79 9.41 17.06
C ASP A 71 -17.61 8.78 15.93
N GLY A 72 -18.56 7.89 16.26
CA GLY A 72 -19.49 7.30 15.29
C GLY A 72 -20.34 8.34 14.55
N LEU A 73 -20.59 9.51 15.15
CA LEU A 73 -21.32 10.61 14.51
C LEU A 73 -20.58 11.16 13.28
N PHE A 74 -19.24 11.12 13.29
CA PHE A 74 -18.41 11.57 12.17
C PHE A 74 -18.70 10.77 10.88
N TYR A 75 -19.03 9.49 11.03
CA TYR A 75 -19.24 8.53 9.95
C TYR A 75 -20.71 8.39 9.53
N VAL A 76 -21.64 9.14 10.12
CA VAL A 76 -23.07 9.08 9.74
C VAL A 76 -23.26 9.64 8.33
N ILE A 77 -22.67 10.80 8.04
CA ILE A 77 -22.78 11.42 6.72
C ILE A 77 -21.71 10.84 5.80
N PRO A 78 -22.09 10.21 4.66
CA PRO A 78 -21.14 9.64 3.72
C PRO A 78 -20.27 10.73 3.11
N LYS A 79 -19.00 10.39 2.88
CA LYS A 79 -17.99 11.27 2.32
C LYS A 79 -17.44 10.63 1.05
N PHE A 80 -18.06 10.97 -0.07
CA PHE A 80 -17.58 10.58 -1.40
C PHE A 80 -16.39 11.45 -1.84
N VAL A 81 -15.34 11.43 -1.03
CA VAL A 81 -14.10 12.17 -1.23
C VAL A 81 -12.93 11.22 -1.18
N GLN A 82 -11.78 11.71 -1.61
CA GLN A 82 -10.53 10.95 -1.59
C GLN A 82 -9.74 11.40 -0.38
N HIS A 83 -9.75 10.59 0.69
CA HIS A 83 -9.08 10.91 1.94
C HIS A 83 -7.55 10.80 1.84
N ALA A 84 -7.06 9.86 1.03
CA ALA A 84 -5.65 9.74 0.70
C ALA A 84 -5.28 10.65 -0.47
N GLY A 85 -4.14 11.33 -0.36
CA GLY A 85 -3.57 12.12 -1.45
C GLY A 85 -3.24 11.27 -2.69
N GLY A 86 -3.20 11.91 -3.86
CA GLY A 86 -3.01 11.21 -5.15
C GLY A 86 -1.76 10.33 -5.21
N GLU A 87 -0.63 10.82 -4.68
CA GLU A 87 0.64 10.07 -4.64
C GLU A 87 0.54 8.81 -3.77
N CYS A 88 -0.13 8.92 -2.61
CA CYS A 88 -0.38 7.78 -1.73
C CYS A 88 -1.24 6.72 -2.44
N ARG A 89 -2.32 7.16 -3.09
CA ARG A 89 -3.20 6.26 -3.86
C ARG A 89 -2.48 5.56 -5.00
N ALA A 90 -1.68 6.29 -5.78
CA ALA A 90 -0.88 5.71 -6.86
C ALA A 90 0.11 4.68 -6.32
N SER A 91 0.74 4.97 -5.18
CA SER A 91 1.67 4.04 -4.52
C SER A 91 0.97 2.78 -4.02
N LEU A 92 -0.23 2.90 -3.45
CA LEU A 92 -1.07 1.76 -3.06
C LEU A 92 -1.43 0.91 -4.27
N THR A 93 -1.85 1.53 -5.37
CA THR A 93 -2.19 0.79 -6.59
C THR A 93 -0.98 0.02 -7.15
N GLU A 94 0.21 0.63 -7.21
CA GLU A 94 1.43 -0.07 -7.64
C GLU A 94 1.81 -1.21 -6.69
N PHE A 95 1.68 -1.00 -5.38
CA PHE A 95 1.92 -2.05 -4.40
C PHE A 95 0.94 -3.22 -4.57
N TYR A 96 -0.34 -2.92 -4.76
CA TYR A 96 -1.36 -3.95 -4.98
C TYR A 96 -1.15 -4.75 -6.26
N LYS A 97 -0.56 -4.17 -7.32
CA LYS A 97 -0.13 -4.95 -8.50
C LYS A 97 0.87 -6.04 -8.16
N THR A 98 1.69 -5.88 -7.12
CA THR A 98 2.72 -6.85 -6.77
C THR A 98 2.25 -7.91 -5.79
N ILE A 99 1.27 -7.58 -4.93
CA ILE A 99 0.85 -8.48 -3.84
C ILE A 99 -0.52 -9.12 -4.03
N LEU A 100 -1.41 -8.51 -4.83
CA LEU A 100 -2.74 -9.09 -5.01
C LEU A 100 -2.63 -10.40 -5.81
N PRO A 101 -3.41 -11.43 -5.45
CA PRO A 101 -3.42 -12.68 -6.19
C PRO A 101 -3.80 -12.46 -7.66
N SER A 102 -3.08 -13.13 -8.57
CA SER A 102 -3.21 -12.91 -10.01
C SER A 102 -4.56 -13.35 -10.58
N GLU A 103 -5.24 -14.35 -9.98
CA GLU A 103 -6.64 -14.71 -10.26
C GLU A 103 -7.27 -15.43 -9.05
N ASN A 104 -8.60 -15.32 -8.89
CA ASN A 104 -9.41 -16.02 -7.87
C ASN A 104 -9.02 -15.82 -6.39
N GLY A 105 -8.29 -14.74 -6.09
CA GLY A 105 -7.92 -14.38 -4.73
C GLY A 105 -9.11 -13.95 -3.88
N ASP A 106 -9.04 -14.30 -2.60
CA ASP A 106 -9.94 -13.75 -1.59
C ASP A 106 -9.23 -12.61 -0.85
N VAL A 107 -9.88 -11.46 -0.75
CA VAL A 107 -9.34 -10.25 -0.12
C VAL A 107 -10.29 -9.76 0.96
N LEU A 108 -9.73 -9.45 2.13
CA LEU A 108 -10.39 -8.69 3.18
C LEU A 108 -9.87 -7.25 3.12
N ASP A 109 -10.75 -6.33 2.73
CA ASP A 109 -10.46 -4.91 2.63
C ASP A 109 -10.88 -4.21 3.93
N LEU A 110 -9.89 -3.87 4.75
CA LEU A 110 -10.08 -3.25 6.05
C LEU A 110 -10.10 -1.73 5.93
N CYS A 111 -10.98 -1.08 6.69
CA CYS A 111 -11.18 0.37 6.64
C CYS A 111 -11.60 0.86 5.24
N SER A 112 -12.35 0.02 4.51
CA SER A 112 -12.84 0.33 3.18
C SER A 112 -13.85 1.48 3.21
N SER A 113 -13.86 2.24 2.11
CA SER A 113 -14.87 3.26 1.80
C SER A 113 -15.46 2.95 0.42
N TRP A 114 -15.81 3.97 -0.37
CA TRP A 114 -16.37 3.87 -1.72
C TRP A 114 -15.32 3.54 -2.81
N THR A 115 -14.05 3.39 -2.43
CA THR A 115 -12.94 3.00 -3.32
C THR A 115 -11.91 2.19 -2.53
N SER A 116 -11.24 1.24 -3.21
CA SER A 116 -10.21 0.36 -2.62
C SER A 116 -8.82 0.53 -3.24
N HIS A 117 -8.68 1.41 -4.25
CA HIS A 117 -7.41 1.69 -4.95
C HIS A 117 -6.73 0.48 -5.62
N TYR A 118 -7.49 -0.57 -5.93
CA TYR A 118 -6.96 -1.72 -6.66
C TYR A 118 -6.52 -1.35 -8.09
N PRO A 119 -5.61 -2.15 -8.69
CA PRO A 119 -5.18 -1.96 -10.07
C PRO A 119 -6.37 -1.99 -11.03
N GLU A 120 -6.30 -1.17 -12.07
CA GLU A 120 -7.32 -1.16 -13.13
C GLU A 120 -7.45 -2.56 -13.75
N GLY A 121 -8.69 -3.03 -13.90
CA GLY A 121 -9.01 -4.35 -14.44
C GLY A 121 -8.82 -5.52 -13.46
N TRP A 122 -8.28 -5.29 -12.27
CA TRP A 122 -8.17 -6.35 -11.26
C TRP A 122 -9.52 -6.60 -10.58
N SER A 123 -9.83 -7.88 -10.38
CA SER A 123 -10.97 -8.32 -9.56
C SER A 123 -10.62 -9.61 -8.82
N GLY A 124 -11.00 -9.69 -7.55
CA GLY A 124 -10.88 -10.91 -6.74
C GLY A 124 -12.10 -11.82 -6.90
N ARG A 125 -11.96 -13.10 -6.55
CA ARG A 125 -13.12 -14.02 -6.45
C ARG A 125 -14.06 -13.60 -5.34
N ARG A 126 -13.50 -13.17 -4.21
CA ARG A 126 -14.24 -12.68 -3.06
C ARG A 126 -13.51 -11.49 -2.46
N VAL A 127 -14.17 -10.35 -2.43
CA VAL A 127 -13.63 -9.13 -1.83
C VAL A 127 -14.62 -8.67 -0.76
N VAL A 128 -14.24 -8.85 0.50
CA VAL A 128 -15.05 -8.47 1.67
C VAL A 128 -14.61 -7.10 2.13
N ALA A 129 -15.45 -6.09 1.95
CA ALA A 129 -15.17 -4.74 2.43
C ALA A 129 -15.71 -4.52 3.85
N LEU A 130 -14.82 -4.16 4.79
CA LEU A 130 -15.15 -3.78 6.15
C LEU A 130 -14.94 -2.27 6.32
N GLY A 131 -15.98 -1.54 6.70
CA GLY A 131 -15.88 -0.09 6.92
C GLY A 131 -16.98 0.46 7.81
N LEU A 132 -17.03 1.79 7.93
CA LEU A 132 -17.86 2.48 8.93
C LEU A 132 -19.17 3.03 8.36
N ASN A 133 -19.17 3.48 7.09
CA ASN A 133 -20.34 4.06 6.45
C ASN A 133 -20.95 3.10 5.42
N PRO A 134 -22.24 2.70 5.57
CA PRO A 134 -22.87 1.72 4.68
C PRO A 134 -23.10 2.24 3.25
N LEU A 135 -23.31 3.54 3.05
CA LEU A 135 -23.52 4.12 1.73
C LEU A 135 -22.21 4.19 0.92
N GLU A 136 -21.11 4.53 1.58
CA GLU A 136 -19.78 4.46 0.98
C GLU A 136 -19.43 3.01 0.60
N LEU A 137 -19.61 2.08 1.53
CA LEU A 137 -19.37 0.66 1.26
C LEU A 137 -20.22 0.18 0.08
N ALA A 138 -21.53 0.46 0.09
CA ALA A 138 -22.44 0.09 -0.99
C ALA A 138 -22.02 0.64 -2.36
N ALA A 139 -21.43 1.83 -2.42
CA ALA A 139 -20.94 2.45 -3.66
C ALA A 139 -19.61 1.86 -4.18
N ASN A 140 -18.83 1.13 -3.37
CA ASN A 140 -17.53 0.61 -3.80
C ASN A 140 -17.66 -0.45 -4.91
N PRO A 141 -17.16 -0.24 -6.14
CA PRO A 141 -17.29 -1.21 -7.22
C PRO A 141 -16.40 -2.44 -7.06
N SER A 142 -15.42 -2.40 -6.16
CA SER A 142 -14.37 -3.42 -6.03
C SER A 142 -14.77 -4.60 -5.14
N LYS A 143 -15.81 -4.44 -4.33
CA LYS A 143 -16.27 -5.44 -3.36
C LYS A 143 -17.20 -6.47 -4.01
N THR A 144 -17.20 -7.68 -3.46
CA THR A 144 -18.25 -8.68 -3.72
C THR A 144 -19.30 -8.68 -2.62
N GLU A 145 -18.89 -8.38 -1.39
CA GLU A 145 -19.75 -8.25 -0.21
C GLU A 145 -19.16 -7.22 0.76
N TRP A 146 -19.95 -6.78 1.73
CA TRP A 146 -19.49 -5.83 2.74
C TRP A 146 -20.19 -6.03 4.07
N THR A 147 -19.51 -5.60 5.12
CA THR A 147 -20.09 -5.48 6.45
C THR A 147 -19.69 -4.15 7.08
N ARG A 148 -20.58 -3.61 7.89
CA ARG A 148 -20.33 -2.41 8.69
C ARG A 148 -19.81 -2.84 10.07
N GLN A 149 -18.79 -2.15 10.55
CA GLN A 149 -18.29 -2.32 11.93
C GLN A 149 -19.17 -1.61 12.95
#